data_AF-A0A9D9LTE7-F1
#
_entry.id   AF-A0A9D9LTE7-F1
#
_cell.length_a   1.000
_cell.length_b   1.000
_cell.length_c   1.000
_cell.angle_alpha   90.00
_cell.angle_beta   90.00
_cell.angle_gamma   90.00
#
_symmetry.space_group_name_H-M   'P 1'
#
loop_
_entity.id
_entity.type
_entity.pdbx_description
1 polymer ?
#
loop_
_entity_poly.entity_id
_entity_poly.type
_entity_poly.pdbx_seq_one_letter_code
_entity_poly.pdbx_strand_id
1 'polypeptide(L)'
;WMEHLDRMDMLRDGINLMGYGQRNPLAEYKIRALDMFENMEHEIMDRVANLMYHVSIVTAPMPLEGEEITQTADVSSVIEREKRALTDNLANARMMHGDYANDSPKKPKKNAEPKVGRNDPCPCGSGKKYKNCCGRNK
;
A
#
# COMPACT_ATOMS: atom_id res chain seq x y z
N TRP A 1 9.32 -7.90 10.35
CA TRP A 1 9.53 -7.00 11.49
C TRP A 1 8.26 -6.29 11.97
N MET A 2 7.62 -5.39 11.22
CA MET A 2 6.39 -4.71 11.69
C MET A 2 5.30 -5.71 12.12
N GLU A 3 5.02 -6.69 11.27
CA GLU A 3 4.08 -7.78 11.58
C GLU A 3 4.50 -8.60 12.83
N HIS A 4 5.80 -8.72 13.10
CA HIS A 4 6.28 -9.38 14.31
C HIS A 4 6.03 -8.54 15.56
N LEU A 5 6.18 -7.21 15.48
CA LEU A 5 5.79 -6.32 16.59
C LEU A 5 4.30 -6.41 16.89
N ASP A 6 3.45 -6.42 15.86
CA ASP A 6 2.01 -6.59 16.04
C ASP A 6 1.67 -7.95 16.68
N ARG A 7 2.35 -9.03 16.24
CA ARG A 7 2.22 -10.36 16.86
C ARG A 7 2.71 -10.39 18.31
N MET A 8 3.76 -9.65 18.66
CA MET A 8 4.25 -9.52 20.04
C MET A 8 3.27 -8.78 20.95
N ASP A 9 2.65 -7.71 20.46
CA ASP A 9 1.63 -6.98 21.21
C ASP A 9 0.40 -7.86 21.46
N MET A 10 -0.07 -8.60 20.45
CA MET A 10 -1.15 -9.59 20.63
C MET A 10 -0.78 -10.69 21.64
N LEU A 11 0.46 -11.18 21.59
CA LEU A 11 0.96 -12.19 22.52
C LEU A 11 1.00 -11.65 23.96
N ARG A 12 1.43 -10.39 24.15
CA ARG A 12 1.47 -9.74 25.45
C ARG A 12 0.06 -9.62 26.05
N ASP A 13 -0.91 -9.22 25.24
CA ASP A 13 -2.29 -9.05 25.69
C ASP A 13 -2.95 -10.41 26.00
N GLY A 14 -2.60 -11.47 25.25
CA GLY A 14 -3.08 -12.83 25.47
C GLY A 14 -2.43 -13.59 26.64
N ILE A 15 -1.21 -13.22 27.03
CA ILE A 15 -0.46 -13.93 28.10
C ILE A 15 -1.14 -13.82 29.47
N ASN A 16 -1.92 -12.75 29.68
CA ASN A 16 -2.55 -12.49 30.96
C ASN A 16 -3.65 -13.51 31.29
N LEU A 17 -4.28 -14.11 30.26
CA LEU A 17 -5.23 -15.22 30.44
C LEU A 17 -4.53 -16.55 30.71
N MET A 18 -3.25 -16.71 30.33
CA MET A 18 -2.48 -17.93 30.60
C MET A 18 -2.00 -18.01 32.05
N GLY A 19 -1.96 -16.88 32.77
CA GLY A 19 -1.58 -16.84 34.20
C GLY A 19 -2.50 -17.65 35.11
N TYR A 20 -3.72 -17.97 34.68
CA TYR A 20 -4.63 -18.85 35.42
C TYR A 20 -4.14 -20.31 35.53
N GLY A 21 -3.20 -20.73 34.67
CA GLY A 21 -2.67 -22.09 34.63
C GLY A 21 -1.52 -22.39 35.60
N GLN A 22 -1.28 -21.55 36.61
CA GLN A 22 -0.14 -21.66 37.56
C GLN A 22 1.26 -21.63 36.89
N ARG A 23 1.33 -21.32 35.60
CA ARG A 23 2.60 -21.09 34.89
C ARG A 23 2.97 -19.63 34.97
N ASN A 24 4.27 -19.35 35.05
CA ASN A 24 4.78 -17.99 35.08
C ASN A 24 4.53 -17.30 33.73
N PRO A 25 3.67 -16.27 33.64
CA PRO A 25 3.29 -15.65 32.36
C PRO A 25 4.48 -15.01 31.65
N LEU A 26 5.41 -14.43 32.41
CA LEU A 26 6.64 -13.84 31.87
C LEU A 26 7.57 -14.88 31.23
N ALA A 27 7.60 -16.11 31.74
CA ALA A 27 8.43 -17.17 31.17
C ALA A 27 7.85 -17.67 29.84
N GLU A 28 6.54 -17.91 29.80
CA GLU A 28 5.81 -18.29 28.57
C GLU A 28 5.93 -17.21 27.48
N TYR A 29 5.81 -15.93 27.86
CA TYR A 29 6.04 -14.82 26.93
C TYR A 29 7.43 -14.90 26.32
N LYS A 30 8.49 -15.04 27.13
CA LYS A 30 9.87 -15.08 26.62
C LYS A 30 10.11 -16.27 25.69
N ILE A 31 9.60 -17.45 26.04
CA ILE A 31 9.77 -18.66 25.23
C ILE A 31 9.06 -18.49 23.88
N ARG A 32 7.79 -18.07 23.89
CA ARG A 32 7.04 -17.86 22.64
C ARG A 32 7.58 -16.69 21.81
N ALA A 33 8.02 -15.62 22.48
CA ALA A 33 8.60 -14.46 21.80
C ALA A 33 9.89 -14.83 21.06
N LEU A 34 10.73 -15.67 21.67
CA LEU A 34 11.95 -16.17 21.06
C LEU A 34 11.65 -17.04 19.83
N ASP A 35 10.75 -18.01 19.97
CA ASP A 35 10.34 -18.90 18.86
C ASP A 35 9.78 -18.10 17.65
N MET A 36 8.90 -17.11 17.91
CA MET A 36 8.37 -16.24 16.86
C MET A 36 9.44 -15.31 16.24
N PHE A 37 10.50 -14.99 16.97
CA PHE A 37 11.62 -14.18 16.49
C PHE A 37 12.53 -15.00 15.57
N GLU A 38 12.92 -16.21 16.00
CA GLU A 38 13.72 -17.15 15.20
C GLU A 38 13.02 -17.47 13.88
N ASN A 39 11.71 -17.75 13.91
CA ASN A 39 10.91 -17.99 12.70
C ASN A 39 10.92 -16.78 11.74
N MET A 40 10.75 -15.57 12.25
CA MET A 40 10.82 -14.35 11.43
C MET A 40 12.22 -14.15 10.84
N GLU A 41 13.27 -14.44 11.61
CA GLU A 41 14.67 -14.34 11.14
C GLU A 41 14.88 -15.26 9.92
N HIS A 42 14.45 -16.52 10.02
CA HIS A 42 14.51 -17.46 8.90
C HIS A 42 13.73 -16.97 7.67
N GLU A 43 12.51 -16.47 7.84
CA GLU A 43 11.73 -15.89 6.73
C GLU A 43 12.43 -14.70 6.06
N ILE A 44 13.11 -13.85 6.83
CA ILE A 44 13.88 -12.72 6.27
C ILE A 44 15.08 -13.23 5.48
N MET A 45 15.83 -14.20 6.01
CA MET A 45 16.98 -14.78 5.31
C MET A 45 16.55 -15.41 3.98
N ASP A 46 15.48 -16.21 3.98
CA ASP A 46 14.94 -16.83 2.77
C ASP A 46 14.47 -15.79 1.76
N ARG A 47 13.83 -14.71 2.22
CA ARG A 47 13.38 -13.62 1.33
C ARG A 47 14.55 -12.87 0.70
N VAL A 48 15.60 -12.60 1.47
CA VAL A 48 16.81 -11.93 0.95
C VAL A 48 17.52 -12.84 -0.06
N ALA A 49 17.65 -14.13 0.24
CA ALA A 49 18.25 -15.09 -0.69
C ALA A 49 17.46 -15.15 -2.02
N ASN A 50 16.14 -15.32 -1.95
CA ASN A 50 15.27 -15.33 -3.13
C ASN A 50 15.35 -14.03 -3.95
N LEU A 51 15.41 -12.88 -3.26
CA LEU A 51 15.56 -11.59 -3.94
C LEU A 51 16.89 -11.52 -4.69
N MET A 52 17.99 -11.96 -4.07
CA MET A 52 19.31 -11.96 -4.73
C MET A 52 19.34 -12.88 -5.96
N TYR A 53 18.69 -14.05 -5.90
CA TYR A 53 18.62 -14.97 -7.05
C TYR A 53 17.70 -14.49 -8.18
N HIS A 54 16.69 -13.68 -7.89
CA HIS A 54 15.74 -13.17 -8.89
C HIS A 54 16.01 -11.74 -9.36
N VAL A 55 17.02 -11.05 -8.83
CA VAL A 55 17.42 -9.73 -9.33
C VAL A 55 18.06 -9.88 -10.71
N SER A 56 17.25 -9.67 -11.75
CA SER A 56 17.74 -9.37 -13.09
C SER A 56 18.09 -7.88 -13.15
N ILE A 57 19.37 -7.59 -13.30
CA ILE A 57 19.81 -6.24 -13.64
C ILE A 57 19.30 -5.99 -15.07
N VAL A 58 18.21 -5.23 -15.20
CA VAL A 58 17.79 -4.69 -16.48
C VAL A 58 18.84 -3.64 -16.86
N THR A 59 19.90 -4.08 -17.51
CA THR A 59 20.68 -3.16 -18.34
C THR A 59 19.75 -2.77 -19.46
N ALA A 60 19.34 -1.49 -19.50
CA ALA A 60 18.62 -0.96 -20.64
C ALA A 60 19.43 -1.34 -21.90
N PRO A 61 18.82 -1.97 -22.91
CA PRO A 61 19.54 -2.29 -24.13
C PRO A 61 20.07 -0.97 -24.67
N MET A 62 21.40 -0.86 -24.76
CA MET A 62 22.01 0.20 -25.55
C MET A 62 21.50 0.00 -26.98
N PRO A 63 21.05 1.07 -27.66
CA PRO A 63 20.64 0.96 -29.05
C PRO A 63 21.88 0.62 -29.87
N LEU A 64 22.03 -0.66 -30.19
CA LEU A 64 22.92 -1.12 -31.24
C LEU A 64 22.35 -0.62 -32.56
N GLU A 65 22.98 0.44 -33.09
CA GLU A 65 22.78 0.90 -34.46
C GLU A 65 23.08 -0.28 -35.39
N GLY A 66 22.05 -0.98 -35.89
CA GLY A 66 22.29 -2.05 -36.86
C GLY A 66 21.21 -3.11 -37.08
N GLU A 67 20.12 -3.17 -36.31
CA GLU A 67 19.00 -4.07 -36.66
C GLU A 67 17.73 -3.26 -36.88
N GLU A 68 17.36 -3.11 -38.16
CA GLU A 68 16.02 -2.73 -38.56
C GLU A 68 15.03 -3.79 -38.04
N ILE A 69 14.40 -3.49 -36.90
CA ILE A 69 13.24 -4.25 -36.42
C ILE A 69 12.05 -3.86 -37.31
N THR A 70 11.90 -4.52 -38.44
CA THR A 70 10.63 -4.57 -39.17
C THR A 70 9.64 -5.46 -38.43
N GLN A 71 9.19 -5.06 -37.25
CA GLN A 71 8.07 -5.70 -36.54
C GLN A 71 7.24 -4.67 -35.75
N THR A 72 6.75 -3.63 -36.44
CA THR A 72 5.72 -2.72 -35.92
C THR A 72 4.31 -3.07 -36.39
N ALA A 73 4.13 -4.21 -37.08
CA ALA A 73 2.84 -4.57 -37.70
C ALA A 73 1.86 -5.32 -36.78
N ASP A 74 2.31 -5.99 -35.72
CA ASP A 74 1.43 -6.89 -34.94
C ASP A 74 1.11 -6.47 -33.51
N VAL A 75 1.81 -5.48 -32.94
CA VAL A 75 1.55 -5.06 -31.55
C VAL A 75 0.24 -4.27 -31.42
N SER A 76 -0.13 -3.49 -32.45
CA SER A 76 -1.39 -2.75 -32.45
C SER A 76 -2.61 -3.67 -32.49
N SER A 77 -2.54 -4.76 -33.27
CA SER A 77 -3.65 -5.72 -33.42
C SER A 77 -3.90 -6.49 -32.11
N VAL A 78 -2.83 -6.81 -31.37
CA VAL A 78 -2.92 -7.47 -30.06
C VAL A 78 -3.51 -6.54 -29.01
N ILE A 79 -3.04 -5.28 -28.92
CA ILE A 79 -3.57 -4.28 -27.98
C ILE A 79 -5.05 -3.99 -28.24
N GLU A 80 -5.45 -3.94 -29.50
CA GLU A 80 -6.84 -3.66 -29.89
C GLU A 80 -7.77 -4.84 -29.58
N ARG A 81 -7.28 -6.08 -29.70
CA ARG A 81 -7.99 -7.30 -29.28
C ARG A 81 -8.16 -7.37 -27.76
N GLU A 82 -7.15 -6.98 -27.00
CA GLU A 82 -7.18 -6.97 -25.53
C GLU A 82 -8.12 -5.88 -24.98
N LYS A 83 -8.12 -4.70 -25.61
CA LYS A 83 -9.07 -3.63 -25.30
C LYS A 83 -10.53 -4.05 -25.56
N ARG A 84 -10.79 -4.75 -26.66
CA ARG A 84 -12.13 -5.29 -26.98
C ARG A 84 -12.59 -6.33 -25.94
N ALA A 85 -11.70 -7.23 -25.53
CA ALA A 85 -12.01 -8.20 -24.49
C ALA A 85 -12.34 -7.52 -23.14
N LEU A 86 -11.61 -6.46 -22.78
CA LEU A 86 -11.89 -5.65 -21.58
C LEU A 86 -13.25 -4.92 -21.67
N THR A 87 -13.61 -4.39 -22.83
CA THR A 87 -14.93 -3.73 -23.01
C THR A 87 -16.08 -4.72 -22.95
N ASP A 88 -15.92 -5.91 -23.50
CA ASP A 88 -16.95 -6.96 -23.48
C ASP A 88 -17.16 -7.50 -22.07
N ASN A 89 -16.06 -7.67 -21.31
CA ASN A 89 -16.14 -8.04 -19.89
C ASN A 89 -16.81 -6.95 -19.04
N LEU A 90 -16.54 -5.68 -19.32
CA LEU A 90 -17.20 -4.55 -18.63
C LEU A 90 -18.69 -4.46 -18.97
N ALA A 91 -19.06 -4.74 -20.22
CA ALA A 91 -20.45 -4.79 -20.66
C ALA A 91 -21.20 -5.95 -20.00
N ASN A 92 -20.61 -7.15 -19.94
CA ASN A 92 -21.19 -8.30 -19.24
C ASN A 92 -21.32 -8.06 -17.73
N ALA A 93 -20.33 -7.44 -17.09
CA ALA A 93 -20.41 -7.07 -15.67
C ALA A 93 -21.54 -6.07 -15.41
N ARG A 94 -21.77 -5.12 -16.33
CA ARG A 94 -22.91 -4.19 -16.28
C ARG A 94 -24.25 -4.86 -16.54
N MET A 95 -24.31 -5.93 -17.34
CA MET A 95 -25.54 -6.69 -17.56
C MET A 95 -25.87 -7.66 -16.41
N MET A 96 -24.87 -8.11 -15.64
CA MET A 96 -25.08 -8.94 -14.44
C MET A 96 -25.53 -8.15 -13.22
N HIS A 97 -25.15 -6.87 -13.10
CA HIS A 97 -25.66 -5.97 -12.07
C HIS A 97 -26.84 -5.17 -12.62
N GLY A 98 -28.05 -5.63 -12.33
CA GLY A 98 -29.30 -5.00 -12.74
C GLY A 98 -29.32 -3.47 -12.56
N ASP A 99 -29.92 -2.83 -13.55
CA ASP A 99 -29.99 -1.40 -13.80
C ASP A 99 -30.45 -0.57 -12.58
N TYR A 100 -29.50 0.06 -11.89
CA TYR A 100 -29.75 1.22 -11.05
C TYR A 100 -29.26 2.47 -11.79
N ALA A 101 -29.91 2.79 -12.92
CA ALA A 101 -29.80 4.07 -13.59
C ALA A 101 -30.34 5.21 -12.71
N ASN A 102 -29.53 5.74 -11.79
CA ASN A 102 -29.55 7.16 -11.38
C ASN A 102 -28.48 7.55 -10.34
N ASP A 103 -27.20 7.32 -10.62
CA ASP A 103 -26.19 8.18 -10.00
C ASP A 103 -25.14 8.58 -11.03
N SER A 104 -25.32 9.79 -11.55
CA SER A 104 -24.28 10.46 -12.32
C SER A 104 -23.01 10.54 -11.45
N PRO A 105 -21.81 10.25 -11.97
CA PRO A 105 -20.59 10.33 -11.18
C PRO A 105 -20.41 11.79 -10.71
N LYS A 106 -20.67 12.04 -9.42
CA LYS A 106 -20.45 13.35 -8.80
C LYS A 106 -18.96 13.67 -8.91
N LYS A 107 -18.61 14.60 -9.79
CA LYS A 107 -17.23 15.10 -9.91
C LYS A 107 -16.79 15.64 -8.54
N PRO A 108 -15.56 15.34 -8.07
CA PRO A 108 -15.09 15.81 -6.78
C PRO A 108 -15.10 17.33 -6.74
N LYS A 109 -15.80 17.90 -5.75
CA LYS A 109 -15.92 19.34 -5.54
C LYS A 109 -14.53 19.89 -5.17
N LYS A 110 -13.88 20.60 -6.11
CA LYS A 110 -12.64 21.35 -5.80
C LYS A 110 -13.02 22.52 -4.90
N ASN A 111 -12.55 22.54 -3.66
CA ASN A 111 -12.73 23.71 -2.78
C ASN A 111 -11.97 24.90 -3.40
N ALA A 112 -12.68 26.01 -3.62
CA ALA A 112 -12.13 27.22 -4.24
C ALA A 112 -11.22 28.02 -3.30
N GLU A 113 -11.22 27.72 -2.00
CA GLU A 113 -10.44 28.43 -1.00
C GLU A 113 -9.15 27.68 -0.63
N PRO A 114 -8.00 28.37 -0.57
CA PRO A 114 -6.76 27.78 -0.10
C PRO A 114 -6.92 27.40 1.38
N LYS A 115 -6.81 26.10 1.69
CA LYS A 115 -6.76 25.62 3.07
C LYS A 115 -5.46 26.14 3.70
N VAL A 116 -5.56 27.15 4.56
CA VAL A 116 -4.43 27.66 5.34
C VAL A 116 -3.90 26.51 6.21
N GLY A 117 -2.64 26.12 5.98
CA GLY A 117 -1.98 25.07 6.72
C GLY A 117 -1.72 25.49 8.17
N ARG A 118 -1.71 24.51 9.08
CA ARG A 118 -1.56 24.76 10.53
C ARG A 118 -0.30 25.57 10.90
N ASN A 119 0.77 25.49 10.09
CA ASN A 119 2.03 26.21 10.31
C ASN A 119 2.22 27.45 9.40
N ASP A 120 1.29 27.74 8.50
CA ASP A 120 1.39 28.88 7.55
C ASP A 120 1.22 30.23 8.27
N PRO A 121 1.70 31.33 7.69
CA PRO A 121 1.44 32.67 8.22
C PRO A 121 -0.07 32.91 8.33
N CYS A 122 -0.50 33.39 9.50
CA CYS A 122 -1.92 33.58 9.77
C CYS A 122 -2.50 34.71 8.91
N PRO A 123 -3.64 34.49 8.21
CA PRO A 123 -4.23 35.46 7.28
C PRO A 123 -4.78 36.73 7.96
N CYS A 124 -4.80 36.80 9.30
CA CYS A 124 -5.18 37.99 10.05
C CYS A 124 -4.06 39.06 10.13
N GLY A 125 -2.92 38.84 9.49
CA GLY A 125 -1.81 39.80 9.46
C GLY A 125 -0.95 39.85 10.73
N SER A 126 -1.17 38.93 11.69
CA SER A 126 -0.48 38.95 12.99
C SER A 126 1.00 38.52 12.97
N GLY A 127 1.53 38.11 11.82
CA GLY A 127 2.89 37.59 11.65
C GLY A 127 3.18 36.24 12.33
N LYS A 128 2.20 35.66 13.05
CA LYS A 128 2.32 34.38 13.77
C LYS A 128 1.83 33.22 12.90
N LYS A 129 2.35 32.00 13.16
CA LYS A 129 1.85 30.76 12.52
C LYS A 129 0.36 30.56 12.86
N TYR A 130 -0.43 30.04 11.91
CA TYR A 130 -1.89 29.87 12.04
C TYR A 130 -2.29 29.16 13.35
N LYS A 131 -1.60 28.07 13.72
CA LYS A 131 -1.82 27.35 15.00
C LYS A 131 -1.65 28.17 16.28
N ASN A 132 -0.86 29.25 16.20
CA ASN A 132 -0.56 30.11 17.35
C ASN A 132 -1.42 31.39 17.35
N CYS A 133 -2.32 31.55 16.38
CA CYS A 133 -3.21 32.70 16.23
C CYS A 133 -4.66 32.24 15.98
N CYS A 134 -5.24 32.47 14.79
CA CYS A 134 -6.63 32.12 14.50
C CYS A 134 -6.95 30.62 14.56
N GLY A 135 -5.93 29.76 14.46
CA GLY A 135 -6.04 28.30 14.59
C GLY A 135 -5.76 27.76 16.00
N ARG A 136 -5.70 28.62 17.04
CA ARG A 136 -5.41 28.19 18.42
C ARG A 136 -6.63 27.66 19.17
N ASN A 137 -7.82 28.13 18.80
CA ASN A 137 -9.11 27.73 19.41
C ASN A 137 -10.09 27.12 18.38
N LYS A 138 -9.57 26.71 17.21
CA LYS A 138 -10.32 26.01 16.17
C LYS A 138 -9.94 24.53 16.16
#